data_AF-A0A924LV70-F1
#
_entry.id   AF-A0A924LV70-F1
#
_cell.length_a   1.000
_cell.length_b   1.000
_cell.length_c   1.000
_cell.angle_alpha   90.00
_cell.angle_beta   90.00
_cell.angle_gamma   90.00
#
_symmetry.space_group_name_H-M   'P 1'
#
loop_
_entity.id
_entity.type
_entity.pdbx_description
1 polymer ?
#
loop_
_entity_poly.entity_id
_entity_poly.type
_entity_poly.pdbx_seq_one_letter_code
_entity_poly.pdbx_strand_id
1 'polypeptide(L)' 'YFAYTDVRAVRDELKLNRADVGWYQVRNALKKRNESGDFVPVTFKPFEEAYKTLSEKLQPMVYELGFLKI' A
#
# COMPACT_ATOMS: atom_id res chain seq x y z
N TYR A 1 8.11 -21.23 11.04
CA TYR A 1 9.00 -20.07 11.28
C TYR A 1 8.91 -19.16 10.07
N PHE A 2 8.89 -17.82 10.25
CA PHE A 2 8.79 -16.89 9.11
C PHE A 2 10.13 -16.81 8.37
N ALA A 3 10.11 -16.80 7.04
CA ALA A 3 11.33 -16.72 6.22
C ALA A 3 12.09 -15.40 6.39
N TYR A 4 11.36 -14.32 6.71
CA TYR A 4 11.90 -12.97 6.86
C TYR A 4 11.21 -12.27 8.03
N THR A 5 11.95 -11.44 8.77
CA THR A 5 11.43 -10.62 9.85
C THR A 5 11.94 -9.20 9.68
N ASP A 6 11.04 -8.22 9.65
CA ASP A 6 11.40 -6.81 9.53
C ASP A 6 12.17 -6.31 10.77
N VAL A 7 13.00 -5.29 10.57
CA VAL A 7 13.77 -4.65 11.65
C VAL A 7 12.81 -4.17 12.75
N ARG A 8 13.23 -4.32 14.01
CA ARG A 8 12.39 -3.99 15.18
C ARG A 8 11.81 -2.57 15.11
N ALA A 9 12.60 -1.59 14.67
CA ALA A 9 12.16 -0.21 14.51
C ALA A 9 10.93 -0.08 13.58
N VAL A 10 10.95 -0.77 12.43
CA VAL A 10 9.83 -0.77 11.46
C VAL A 10 8.58 -1.43 12.05
N ARG A 11 8.77 -2.54 12.79
CA ARG A 11 7.67 -3.26 13.45
C ARG A 11 7.00 -2.44 14.54
N ASP A 12 7.77 -1.68 15.31
CA ASP A 12 7.25 -0.85 16.40
C ASP A 12 6.54 0.40 15.84
N GLU A 13 7.13 1.05 14.83
CA GLU A 13 6.56 2.22 14.17
C GLU A 13 5.24 1.90 13.45
N LEU A 14 5.22 0.83 12.66
CA LEU A 14 4.04 0.42 11.89
C LEU A 14 3.15 -0.56 12.67
N LYS A 15 3.50 -0.86 13.93
CA LYS A 15 2.76 -1.74 14.84
C LYS A 15 2.43 -3.12 14.24
N LEU A 16 3.36 -3.70 13.47
CA LEU A 16 3.15 -4.92 12.68
C LEU A 16 2.86 -6.19 13.51
N ASN A 17 3.11 -6.17 14.81
CA ASN A 17 2.86 -7.29 15.71
C ASN A 17 1.44 -7.29 16.32
N ARG A 18 0.54 -6.44 15.85
CA ARG A 18 -0.85 -6.40 16.32
C ARG A 18 -1.79 -7.09 15.34
N ALA A 19 -2.93 -7.58 15.84
CA ALA A 19 -3.94 -8.23 15.00
C ALA A 19 -4.74 -7.24 14.12
N ASP A 20 -4.74 -5.94 14.45
CA ASP A 20 -5.44 -4.87 13.74
C ASP A 20 -4.58 -4.18 12.67
N VAL A 21 -3.53 -4.85 12.19
CA VAL A 21 -2.65 -4.29 11.16
C VAL A 21 -3.40 -4.19 9.83
N GLY A 22 -3.62 -2.95 9.40
CA GLY A 22 -4.26 -2.62 8.14
C GLY A 22 -3.29 -2.61 6.96
N TRP A 23 -3.87 -2.60 5.76
CA TRP A 23 -3.12 -2.59 4.50
C TRP A 23 -2.11 -1.44 4.39
N TYR A 24 -2.43 -0.26 4.94
CA TYR A 24 -1.52 0.89 4.95
C TYR A 24 -0.19 0.59 5.66
N GLN A 25 -0.25 -0.06 6.82
CA GLN A 25 0.93 -0.42 7.60
C GLN A 25 1.77 -1.46 6.84
N VAL A 26 1.12 -2.46 6.23
CA VAL A 26 1.79 -3.48 5.41
C VAL A 26 2.50 -2.86 4.21
N ARG A 27 1.82 -1.98 3.46
CA ARG A 27 2.40 -1.30 2.29
C ARG A 27 3.62 -0.46 2.66
N ASN A 28 3.56 0.27 3.77
CA ASN A 28 4.68 1.09 4.23
C ASN A 28 5.86 0.24 4.73
N ALA A 29 5.60 -0.90 5.37
CA ALA A 29 6.64 -1.83 5.78
C ALA A 29 7.42 -2.35 4.57
N LEU A 30 6.69 -2.77 3.52
CA LEU A 30 7.27 -3.23 2.27
C LEU A 30 8.04 -2.12 1.53
N LYS A 31 7.59 -0.85 1.59
CA LYS A 31 8.34 0.28 1.05
C LYS A 31 9.68 0.49 1.77
N LYS A 32 9.67 0.51 3.11
CA LYS A 32 10.90 0.62 3.91
C LYS A 32 11.85 -0.57 3.67
N ARG A 33 11.29 -1.76 3.44
CA ARG A 33 12.06 -2.95 3.08
C ARG A 33 12.77 -2.80 1.74
N ASN A 34 12.12 -2.18 0.74
CA ASN A 34 12.74 -1.89 -0.56
C ASN A 34 13.87 -0.84 -0.44
N GLU A 35 13.76 0.11 0.48
CA GLU A 35 14.79 1.14 0.73
C GLU A 35 16.05 0.55 1.39
N SER A 36 15.87 -0.43 2.28
CA SER A 36 16.99 -1.09 3.00
C SER A 36 17.87 -1.94 2.09
N GLY A 37 17.31 -2.46 0.98
CA GLY A 37 18.04 -3.31 0.02
C GLY A 37 18.35 -4.74 0.51
N ASP A 38 18.01 -5.08 1.75
CA ASP A 38 18.26 -6.40 2.36
C ASP A 38 17.45 -7.55 1.74
N PHE A 39 16.46 -7.23 0.91
CA PHE A 39 15.52 -8.20 0.37
C PHE A 39 15.11 -7.90 -1.07
N VAL A 40 14.51 -8.90 -1.73
CA VAL A 40 13.96 -8.74 -3.08
C VAL A 40 12.94 -7.59 -3.09
N PRO A 41 13.13 -6.57 -3.95
CA PRO A 41 12.27 -5.41 -3.97
C PRO A 41 10.86 -5.78 -4.46
N VAL A 42 9.85 -5.34 -3.73
CA VAL A 42 8.43 -5.51 -4.06
C VAL A 42 7.94 -4.28 -4.83
N THR A 43 7.59 -4.44 -6.11
CA THR A 43 7.06 -3.34 -6.92
C THR A 43 5.56 -3.18 -6.72
N PHE A 44 5.13 -1.96 -6.40
CA PHE A 44 3.71 -1.59 -6.33
C PHE A 44 3.19 -0.97 -7.64
N LYS A 45 4.04 -0.80 -8.65
CA LYS A 45 3.67 -0.16 -9.93
C LYS A 45 2.43 -0.79 -10.59
N PRO A 46 2.31 -2.12 -10.72
CA PRO A 46 1.14 -2.71 -11.37
C PRO A 46 -0.17 -2.39 -10.64
N PHE A 47 -0.12 -2.32 -9.31
CA PHE A 47 -1.28 -1.96 -8.49
C PHE A 47 -1.63 -0.48 -8.63
N GLU A 48 -0.63 0.41 -8.61
CA GLU A 48 -0.83 1.86 -8.79
C GLU A 48 -1.37 2.18 -10.19
N GLU A 49 -0.88 1.50 -11.22
CA GLU A 49 -1.38 1.60 -12.60
C GLU A 49 -2.85 1.15 -12.69
N ALA A 50 -3.18 -0.04 -12.17
CA ALA A 50 -4.56 -0.53 -12.17
C ALA A 50 -5.51 0.39 -11.40
N TYR A 51 -5.06 0.91 -10.24
CA TYR A 51 -5.83 1.86 -9.43
C TYR A 51 -6.04 3.19 -10.17
N LYS A 52 -5.02 3.68 -10.87
CA LYS A 52 -5.10 4.88 -11.69
C LYS A 52 -6.07 4.71 -12.85
N THR A 53 -5.96 3.62 -13.62
CA THR A 53 -6.89 3.32 -14.71
C THR A 53 -8.34 3.23 -14.22
N LEU A 54 -8.56 2.60 -13.07
CA LEU A 54 -9.89 2.56 -12.47
C LEU A 54 -10.38 3.96 -12.06
N SER A 55 -9.52 4.76 -11.44
CA SER A 55 -9.85 6.13 -11.02
C SER A 55 -10.21 7.02 -12.20
N GLU A 56 -9.42 6.97 -13.29
CA GLU A 56 -9.68 7.72 -14.53
C GLU A 56 -11.01 7.31 -15.17
N LYS A 57 -11.38 6.04 -15.09
CA LYS A 57 -12.70 5.55 -15.56
C LYS A 57 -13.85 6.04 -14.68
N LEU A 58 -13.68 6.05 -13.36
CA LEU A 58 -14.74 6.42 -12.42
C LEU A 58 -14.94 7.93 -12.32
N GLN A 59 -13.88 8.72 -12.50
CA GLN A 59 -13.92 10.17 -12.37
C GLN A 59 -15.06 10.83 -13.17
N PRO A 60 -15.27 10.58 -14.47
CA PRO A 60 -16.41 11.16 -15.21
C PRO A 60 -17.75 10.63 -14.68
N MET A 61 -17.85 9.35 -14.33
CA MET A 61 -19.08 8.73 -13.81
C MET A 61 -19.53 9.35 -12.48
N VAL A 62 -18.60 9.80 -11.64
CA VAL A 62 -18.91 10.46 -10.36
C VAL A 62 -19.67 11.77 -10.57
N TYR A 63 -19.34 12.52 -11.63
CA TYR A 63 -20.05 13.75 -12.00
C TYR A 63 -21.34 13.46 -12.77
N GLU A 64 -21.32 12.50 -13.71
CA GLU A 64 -22.51 12.11 -14.48
C GLU A 64 -23.63 11.53 -13.61
N LEU A 65 -23.26 10.71 -12.60
CA LEU A 65 -24.22 10.10 -11.68
C LEU A 65 -24.58 11.01 -10.50
N GLY A 66 -24.04 12.23 -10.45
CA GLY A 66 -24.39 13.24 -9.45
C GLY A 66 -23.88 12.97 -8.03
N PHE A 67 -22.87 12.08 -7.87
CA PHE A 67 -22.22 11.85 -6.57
C PHE A 67 -21.46 13.09 -6.08
N LEU A 68 -20.92 13.89 -7.01
CA LEU A 68 -20.33 15.20 -6.75
C LEU A 68 -20.94 16.24 -7.68
N LYS A 69 -21.34 17.39 -7.13
CA LYS A 69 -21.77 18.56 -7.92
C LYS A 69 -20.55 19.41 -8.30
N ILE A 70 -20.56 19.92 -9.52
CA ILE A 70 -19.61 20.92 -10.03
C ILE A 70 -19.85 22.26 -9.32
#